data_AF-A0A3P9NNT7-F1
#
_entry.id   AF-A0A3P9NNT7-F1
#
_cell.length_a   1.000
_cell.length_b   1.000
_cell.length_c   1.000
_cell.angle_alpha   90.00
_cell.angle_beta   90.00
_cell.angle_gamma   90.00
#
_symmetry.space_group_name_H-M   'P 1'
#
loop_
_entity.id
_entity.type
_entity.pdbx_description
1 polymer ?
#
loop_
_entity_poly.entity_id
_entity_poly.type
_entity_poly.pdbx_seq_one_letter_code
_entity_poly.pdbx_strand_id
1 'polypeptide(L)'
;MQLLLLLVLSASLCFANSSIHQPRIQTLMDNAVVVQVPHAHGSIVEVSLTCGDSYQDDEVFWKKNGEEMTPALQGNQITVLVKEMKAGNYSCHLSSSGEYLNHTLILVQLDPDNRTVILEEKSPGQGHIYCSAQNYKGSFHCTWKKTHHRSHAAVLLVKAHRNTDEISCVLDADGSGVQCQDVDCPYKEETHQIQFTVYMHSYSRLEAYTKSFYLREIVRPENLPNLHISCGQVFSWDYPDTWEKPRTYFSLHFQVKVVQNGQSCHTEKILLEPKITEETKFEVNIKSKKYVFCVRAQDKFTQGPWSPWSEYTVNKNIMNCHS
;
A
#
# COMPACT_ATOMS: atom_id res chain seq x y z
N MET A 1 27.19 61.62 -10.61
CA MET A 1 26.92 61.11 -9.24
C MET A 1 25.61 60.31 -9.11
N GLN A 2 24.64 60.42 -10.02
CA GLN A 2 23.38 59.66 -9.94
C GLN A 2 23.45 58.22 -10.52
N LEU A 3 24.36 57.93 -11.45
CA LEU A 3 24.47 56.58 -12.04
C LEU A 3 25.10 55.53 -11.11
N LEU A 4 25.99 55.95 -10.21
CA LEU A 4 26.65 55.07 -9.24
C LEU A 4 25.71 54.67 -8.08
N LEU A 5 24.76 55.53 -7.72
CA LEU A 5 23.74 55.23 -6.69
C LEU A 5 22.72 54.19 -7.18
N LEU A 6 22.37 54.19 -8.47
CA LEU A 6 21.43 53.23 -9.06
C LEU A 6 22.01 51.81 -9.19
N LEU A 7 23.33 51.69 -9.41
CA LEU A 7 24.00 50.38 -9.49
C LEU A 7 24.20 49.74 -8.11
N VAL A 8 24.31 50.54 -7.04
CA VAL A 8 24.38 50.03 -5.66
C VAL A 8 22.99 49.59 -5.15
N LEU A 9 21.92 50.27 -5.58
CA LEU A 9 20.53 49.86 -5.30
C LEU A 9 20.13 48.57 -6.03
N SER A 10 20.58 48.36 -7.27
CA SER A 10 20.30 47.10 -7.99
C SER A 10 21.12 45.92 -7.48
N ALA A 11 22.34 46.15 -6.99
CA ALA A 11 23.16 45.09 -6.37
C ALA A 11 22.65 44.68 -4.97
N SER A 12 21.95 45.56 -4.25
CA SER A 12 21.33 45.24 -2.95
C SER A 12 19.95 44.59 -3.08
N LEU A 13 19.25 44.77 -4.20
CA LEU A 13 17.99 44.08 -4.51
C LEU A 13 18.19 42.64 -5.02
N CYS A 14 19.39 42.27 -5.47
CA CYS A 14 19.69 40.90 -5.92
C CYS A 14 19.99 39.89 -4.80
N PHE A 15 20.04 40.30 -3.53
CA PHE A 15 20.29 39.41 -2.40
C PHE A 15 19.06 39.08 -1.53
N ALA A 16 17.85 39.51 -1.94
CA ALA A 16 16.64 39.29 -1.16
C ALA A 16 15.64 38.33 -1.82
N ASN A 17 16.12 37.36 -2.62
CA ASN A 17 15.26 36.33 -3.20
C ASN A 17 15.81 34.92 -2.98
N SER A 18 16.33 34.64 -1.79
CA SER A 18 16.16 33.31 -1.24
C SER A 18 14.70 33.20 -0.86
N SER A 19 13.88 32.55 -1.69
CA SER A 19 12.60 31.99 -1.26
C SER A 19 12.89 31.16 0.00
N ILE A 20 12.64 31.74 1.18
CA ILE A 20 12.59 30.99 2.43
C ILE A 20 11.37 30.09 2.23
N HIS A 21 11.61 28.84 1.85
CA HIS A 21 10.58 27.82 1.88
C HIS A 21 10.10 27.75 3.34
N GLN A 22 9.00 28.44 3.63
CA GLN A 22 8.37 28.33 4.92
C GLN A 22 7.96 26.88 5.09
N PRO A 23 8.36 26.22 6.17
CA PRO A 23 7.98 24.84 6.43
C PRO A 23 6.45 24.75 6.52
N ARG A 24 5.86 23.81 5.79
CA ARG A 24 4.41 23.63 5.75
C ARG A 24 3.99 22.71 6.90
N ILE A 25 3.19 23.25 7.81
CA ILE A 25 2.59 22.49 8.92
C ILE A 25 1.16 22.14 8.51
N GLN A 26 0.79 20.86 8.61
CA GLN A 26 -0.55 20.38 8.26
C GLN A 26 -1.06 19.39 9.32
N THR A 27 -2.34 19.52 9.69
CA THR A 27 -3.03 18.49 10.48
C THR A 27 -3.33 17.28 9.62
N LEU A 28 -2.87 16.10 10.03
CA LEU A 28 -3.11 14.84 9.32
C LEU A 28 -4.37 14.13 9.84
N MET A 29 -4.54 14.13 11.15
CA MET A 29 -5.69 13.62 11.90
C MET A 29 -5.75 14.31 13.27
N ASP A 30 -6.75 13.99 14.06
CA ASP A 30 -6.87 14.48 15.43
C ASP A 30 -5.60 14.19 16.23
N ASN A 31 -5.11 15.22 16.92
CA ASN A 31 -3.88 15.19 17.71
C ASN A 31 -2.61 14.79 16.94
N ALA A 32 -2.58 14.80 15.60
CA ALA A 32 -1.37 14.54 14.81
C ALA A 32 -1.13 15.59 13.73
N VAL A 33 0.04 16.23 13.79
CA VAL A 33 0.48 17.26 12.84
C VAL A 33 1.75 16.81 12.12
N VAL A 34 1.86 17.20 10.86
CA VAL A 34 2.99 16.90 9.99
C VAL A 34 3.71 18.18 9.66
N VAL A 35 5.01 18.19 9.92
CA VAL A 35 5.94 19.25 9.56
C VAL A 35 6.68 18.82 8.32
N GLN A 36 6.44 19.50 7.21
CA GLN A 36 7.15 19.28 5.95
C GLN A 36 8.44 20.10 5.95
N VAL A 37 9.57 19.40 5.80
CA VAL A 37 10.90 20.01 5.81
C VAL A 37 11.70 19.62 4.57
N PRO A 38 12.52 20.52 4.01
CA PRO A 38 13.45 20.15 2.96
C PRO A 38 14.49 19.16 3.49
N HIS A 39 15.05 18.36 2.60
CA HIS A 39 16.22 17.51 2.89
C HIS A 39 17.50 18.35 3.00
N ALA A 40 17.52 19.29 3.95
CA ALA A 40 18.65 20.12 4.29
C ALA A 40 19.04 19.89 5.76
N HIS A 41 20.33 19.78 6.02
CA HIS A 41 20.84 19.70 7.38
C HIS A 41 20.52 20.98 8.15
N GLY A 42 20.12 20.83 9.41
CA GLY A 42 19.83 21.93 10.31
C GLY A 42 18.48 22.61 10.07
N SER A 43 17.52 21.98 9.38
CA SER A 43 16.15 22.51 9.30
C SER A 43 15.56 22.64 10.72
N ILE A 44 14.99 23.80 11.02
CA ILE A 44 14.34 24.11 12.29
C ILE A 44 12.97 24.73 11.97
N VAL A 45 11.93 24.20 12.60
CA VAL A 45 10.56 24.68 12.42
C VAL A 45 9.96 24.96 13.80
N GLU A 46 9.35 26.13 13.95
CA GLU A 46 8.58 26.47 15.13
C GLU A 46 7.16 25.92 14.97
N VAL A 47 6.69 25.17 15.96
CA VAL A 47 5.33 24.63 15.99
C VAL A 47 4.66 25.10 17.28
N SER A 48 3.54 25.80 17.15
CA SER A 48 2.70 26.17 18.29
C SER A 48 1.78 25.01 18.67
N LEU A 49 1.73 24.69 19.95
CA LEU A 49 0.90 23.64 20.53
C LEU A 49 -0.06 24.27 21.53
N THR A 50 -1.25 23.69 21.66
CA THR A 50 -2.26 24.05 22.66
C THR A 50 -2.68 22.80 23.42
N CYS A 51 -2.86 22.90 24.74
CA CYS A 51 -3.35 21.78 25.54
C CYS A 51 -4.85 21.56 25.29
N GLY A 52 -5.59 22.64 25.08
CA GLY A 52 -6.98 22.64 24.66
C GLY A 52 -7.74 23.85 25.21
N ASP A 53 -8.86 24.19 24.59
CA ASP A 53 -9.66 25.36 25.00
C ASP A 53 -10.26 25.22 26.41
N SER A 54 -10.41 23.99 26.89
CA SER A 54 -10.94 23.69 28.23
C SER A 54 -9.97 23.99 29.38
N TYR A 55 -8.69 24.21 29.08
CA TYR A 55 -7.61 24.35 30.09
C TYR A 55 -6.94 25.73 30.03
N GLN A 56 -7.65 26.76 29.56
CA GLN A 56 -7.08 28.11 29.43
C GLN A 56 -6.67 28.72 30.79
N ASP A 57 -7.44 28.44 31.83
CA ASP A 57 -7.22 28.97 33.19
C ASP A 57 -6.43 28.01 34.09
N ASP A 58 -6.06 26.81 33.58
CA ASP A 58 -5.35 25.80 34.35
C ASP A 58 -3.83 25.92 34.22
N GLU A 59 -3.13 25.68 35.32
CA GLU A 59 -1.67 25.56 35.31
C GLU A 59 -1.25 24.20 34.76
N VAL A 60 -0.78 24.17 33.51
CA VAL A 60 -0.32 22.95 32.83
C VAL A 60 1.17 22.98 32.51
N PHE A 61 1.80 21.80 32.44
CA PHE A 61 3.18 21.61 32.00
C PHE A 61 3.28 20.54 30.92
N TRP A 62 4.37 20.55 30.16
CA TRP A 62 4.53 19.70 28.98
C TRP A 62 5.64 18.66 29.11
N LYS A 63 5.36 17.48 28.56
CA LYS A 63 6.32 16.38 28.40
C LYS A 63 6.49 16.03 26.93
N LYS A 64 7.71 15.68 26.52
CA LYS A 64 8.03 15.14 25.19
C LYS A 64 8.38 13.66 25.29
N ASN A 65 7.65 12.82 24.57
CA ASN A 65 7.80 11.35 24.60
C ASN A 65 7.76 10.77 26.02
N GLY A 66 6.96 11.38 26.90
CA GLY A 66 6.83 10.99 28.32
C GLY A 66 7.89 11.59 29.26
N GLU A 67 8.92 12.27 28.73
CA GLU A 67 9.97 12.90 29.52
C GLU A 67 9.70 14.39 29.73
N GLU A 68 10.07 14.92 30.90
CA GLU A 68 9.98 16.35 31.17
C GLU A 68 10.91 17.15 30.25
N MET A 69 10.41 18.29 29.78
CA MET A 69 11.16 19.14 28.86
C MET A 69 12.22 19.96 29.61
N THR A 70 13.36 20.19 28.96
CA THR A 70 14.43 21.07 29.47
C THR A 70 14.74 22.16 28.43
N PRO A 71 14.47 23.45 28.72
CA PRO A 71 13.81 23.97 29.93
C PRO A 71 12.35 23.51 30.04
N ALA A 72 11.81 23.52 31.26
CA ALA A 72 10.40 23.22 31.51
C ALA A 72 9.52 24.24 30.78
N LEU A 73 8.50 23.75 30.07
CA LEU A 73 7.51 24.57 29.40
C LEU A 73 6.17 24.45 30.13
N GLN A 74 5.55 25.60 30.40
CA GLN A 74 4.30 25.74 31.14
C GLN A 74 3.32 26.62 30.38
N GLY A 75 2.03 26.46 30.70
CA GLY A 75 0.93 27.21 30.10
C GLY A 75 0.20 26.44 29.01
N ASN A 76 -1.04 26.85 28.75
CA ASN A 76 -1.93 26.20 27.79
C ASN A 76 -1.34 26.20 26.37
N GLN A 77 -0.69 27.29 25.96
CA GLN A 77 -0.06 27.43 24.66
C GLN A 77 1.46 27.52 24.78
N ILE A 78 2.17 26.67 24.03
CA ILE A 78 3.62 26.67 23.96
C ILE A 78 4.09 26.68 22.51
N THR A 79 5.34 27.10 22.27
CA THR A 79 5.99 26.95 20.97
C THR A 79 7.20 26.03 21.13
N VAL A 80 7.29 25.02 20.29
CA VAL A 80 8.39 24.05 20.29
C VAL A 80 9.19 24.12 18.99
N LEU A 81 10.50 23.88 19.11
CA LEU A 81 11.41 23.82 17.97
C LEU A 81 11.58 22.37 17.51
N VAL A 82 11.15 22.08 16.28
CA VAL A 82 11.36 20.81 15.61
C VAL A 82 12.61 20.93 14.76
N LYS A 83 13.71 20.29 15.19
CA LYS A 83 14.97 20.25 14.45
C LYS A 83 15.09 18.96 13.64
N GLU A 84 15.20 19.08 12.33
CA GLU A 84 15.33 17.95 11.39
C GLU A 84 14.25 16.88 11.69
N MET A 85 14.66 15.64 11.95
CA MET A 85 13.78 14.52 12.28
C MET A 85 13.49 14.40 13.78
N LYS A 86 13.78 15.40 14.63
CA LYS A 86 13.66 15.30 16.09
C LYS A 86 12.31 15.79 16.63
N ALA A 87 11.20 15.33 16.05
CA ALA A 87 9.87 15.56 16.59
C ALA A 87 9.48 14.50 17.65
N GLY A 88 8.19 14.34 17.94
CA GLY A 88 7.71 13.39 18.95
C GLY A 88 6.30 13.69 19.43
N ASN A 89 5.87 12.94 20.44
CA ASN A 89 4.60 13.15 21.14
C ASN A 89 4.79 14.20 22.24
N TYR A 90 4.03 15.30 22.16
CA TYR A 90 4.00 16.34 23.18
C TYR A 90 2.69 16.21 23.95
N SER A 91 2.78 15.92 25.25
CA SER A 91 1.60 15.76 26.11
C SER A 91 1.59 16.85 27.17
N CYS A 92 0.42 17.41 27.43
CA CYS A 92 0.21 18.37 28.50
C CYS A 92 -0.42 17.69 29.71
N HIS A 93 -0.01 18.13 30.89
CA HIS A 93 -0.38 17.55 32.17
C HIS A 93 -0.75 18.65 33.16
N LEU A 94 -1.69 18.37 34.05
CA LEU A 94 -2.09 19.30 35.11
C LEU A 94 -0.96 19.43 36.14
N SER A 95 -0.55 20.65 36.50
CA SER A 95 0.61 20.88 37.37
C SER A 95 0.37 20.43 38.81
N SER A 96 -0.87 20.49 39.28
CA SER A 96 -1.23 20.15 40.67
C SER A 96 -1.22 18.65 40.95
N SER A 97 -1.62 17.82 39.97
CA SER A 97 -1.79 16.37 40.12
C SER A 97 -0.83 15.53 39.26
N GLY A 98 -0.27 16.12 38.20
CA GLY A 98 0.46 15.38 37.16
C GLY A 98 -0.44 14.59 36.21
N GLU A 99 -1.75 14.83 36.23
CA GLU A 99 -2.73 14.15 35.37
C GLU A 99 -2.54 14.50 33.90
N TYR A 100 -2.62 13.49 33.03
CA TYR A 100 -2.60 13.66 31.58
C TYR A 100 -3.90 14.32 31.09
N LEU A 101 -3.78 15.39 30.29
CA LEU A 101 -4.93 16.13 29.78
C LEU A 101 -5.14 15.93 28.27
N ASN A 102 -4.08 16.14 27.49
CA ASN A 102 -4.12 16.02 26.03
C ASN A 102 -2.72 15.81 25.44
N HIS A 103 -2.64 15.57 24.12
CA HIS A 103 -1.39 15.50 23.40
C HIS A 103 -1.47 16.01 21.97
N THR A 104 -0.31 16.25 21.39
CA THR A 104 -0.12 16.43 19.95
C THR A 104 1.12 15.66 19.52
N LEU A 105 0.94 14.69 18.63
CA LEU A 105 2.00 13.99 17.93
C LEU A 105 2.49 14.85 16.77
N ILE A 106 3.75 15.27 16.84
CA ILE A 106 4.41 15.94 15.72
C ILE A 106 5.22 14.91 14.94
N LEU A 107 4.94 14.82 13.64
CA LEU A 107 5.66 14.00 12.68
C LEU A 107 6.38 14.88 11.65
N VAL A 108 7.42 14.33 11.05
CA VAL A 108 8.26 15.03 10.07
C VAL A 108 8.21 14.27 8.76
N GLN A 109 7.83 14.98 7.70
CA GLN A 109 7.86 14.46 6.34
C GLN A 109 8.87 15.27 5.52
N LEU A 110 9.62 14.60 4.64
CA LEU A 110 10.50 15.28 3.70
C LEU A 110 9.69 15.88 2.55
N ASP A 111 10.03 17.10 2.14
CA ASP A 111 9.45 17.75 0.97
C ASP A 111 10.56 18.34 0.07
N PRO A 112 10.74 17.85 -1.18
CA PRO A 112 10.02 16.73 -1.79
C PRO A 112 10.36 15.41 -1.10
N ASP A 113 9.38 14.49 -1.05
CA ASP A 113 9.53 13.14 -0.49
C ASP A 113 10.29 12.21 -1.46
N ASN A 114 11.54 12.56 -1.75
CA ASN A 114 12.35 11.92 -2.79
C ASN A 114 13.11 10.67 -2.30
N ARG A 115 12.90 10.27 -1.05
CA ARG A 115 13.70 9.21 -0.42
C ARG A 115 12.88 8.43 0.59
N THR A 116 12.00 7.57 0.13
CA THR A 116 11.28 6.60 0.98
C THR A 116 12.26 5.52 1.49
N VAL A 117 12.21 5.20 2.79
CA VAL A 117 13.10 4.18 3.39
C VAL A 117 12.38 3.19 4.30
N ILE A 118 11.08 3.40 4.57
CA ILE A 118 10.31 2.52 5.46
C ILE A 118 9.87 1.24 4.75
N LEU A 119 9.34 1.34 3.53
CA LEU A 119 8.84 0.20 2.75
C LEU A 119 9.81 -0.20 1.64
N GLU A 120 9.86 -1.50 1.36
CA GLU A 120 10.62 -2.09 0.26
C GLU A 120 9.83 -2.01 -1.04
N GLU A 121 10.49 -1.64 -2.15
CA GLU A 121 9.96 -1.94 -3.49
C GLU A 121 10.28 -3.39 -3.84
N LYS A 122 9.32 -4.11 -4.40
CA LYS A 122 9.51 -5.51 -4.84
C LYS A 122 10.37 -5.59 -6.09
N SER A 123 10.23 -4.59 -6.97
CA SER A 123 11.09 -4.40 -8.13
C SER A 123 10.97 -2.95 -8.62
N PRO A 124 11.99 -2.42 -9.31
CA PRO A 124 11.96 -1.05 -9.84
C PRO A 124 10.68 -0.79 -10.63
N GLY A 125 9.92 0.23 -10.23
CA GLY A 125 8.70 0.66 -10.92
C GLY A 125 7.42 -0.10 -10.55
N GLN A 126 7.46 -1.16 -9.74
CA GLN A 126 6.23 -1.80 -9.21
C GLN A 126 5.67 -1.09 -7.96
N GLY A 127 6.42 -0.16 -7.39
CA GLY A 127 6.08 0.59 -6.18
C GLY A 127 6.19 -0.25 -4.91
N HIS A 128 5.59 0.25 -3.82
CA HIS A 128 5.71 -0.33 -2.47
C HIS A 128 4.47 -1.11 -2.02
N ILE A 129 3.32 -0.87 -2.66
CA ILE A 129 2.00 -1.38 -2.28
C ILE A 129 1.53 -2.40 -3.32
N TYR A 130 1.08 -3.56 -2.86
CA TYR A 130 0.54 -4.63 -3.69
C TYR A 130 -0.89 -4.91 -3.30
N CYS A 131 -1.82 -4.65 -4.22
CA CYS A 131 -3.23 -4.90 -4.00
C CYS A 131 -3.69 -6.07 -4.86
N SER A 132 -4.63 -6.84 -4.34
CA SER A 132 -5.30 -7.93 -5.05
C SER A 132 -6.75 -8.02 -4.62
N ALA A 133 -7.63 -8.33 -5.58
CA ALA A 133 -9.02 -8.66 -5.36
C ALA A 133 -9.30 -10.06 -5.90
N GLN A 134 -10.23 -10.81 -5.30
CA GLN A 134 -10.58 -12.14 -5.82
C GLN A 134 -11.61 -12.07 -6.95
N ASN A 135 -12.40 -10.99 -6.96
CA ASN A 135 -13.57 -10.83 -7.81
C ASN A 135 -13.98 -9.33 -7.84
N TYR A 136 -15.09 -9.02 -8.51
CA TYR A 136 -15.54 -7.65 -8.75
C TYR A 136 -16.53 -7.10 -7.68
N LYS A 137 -16.65 -7.74 -6.51
CA LYS A 137 -17.55 -7.28 -5.41
C LYS A 137 -17.00 -6.12 -4.59
N GLY A 138 -15.92 -5.46 -5.03
CA GLY A 138 -15.33 -4.32 -4.33
C GLY A 138 -14.45 -4.68 -3.12
N SER A 139 -14.34 -5.95 -2.74
CA SER A 139 -13.41 -6.39 -1.69
C SER A 139 -11.99 -6.56 -2.23
N PHE A 140 -11.02 -5.90 -1.63
CA PHE A 140 -9.61 -6.01 -2.00
C PHE A 140 -8.68 -5.95 -0.78
N HIS A 141 -7.52 -6.58 -0.91
CA HIS A 141 -6.47 -6.59 0.11
C HIS A 141 -5.23 -5.90 -0.44
N CYS A 142 -4.67 -4.96 0.31
CA CYS A 142 -3.41 -4.30 -0.02
C CYS A 142 -2.34 -4.66 1.02
N THR A 143 -1.14 -4.99 0.55
CA THR A 143 0.01 -5.40 1.38
C THR A 143 1.24 -4.59 1.05
N TRP A 144 2.16 -4.53 1.99
CA TRP A 144 3.48 -3.93 1.84
C TRP A 144 4.51 -4.68 2.68
N LYS A 145 5.78 -4.45 2.38
CA LYS A 145 6.89 -5.04 3.14
C LYS A 145 7.76 -3.93 3.71
N LYS A 146 8.01 -3.98 5.02
CA LYS A 146 8.90 -3.03 5.71
C LYS A 146 10.35 -3.39 5.43
N THR A 147 11.23 -2.39 5.33
CA THR A 147 12.67 -2.62 5.26
C THR A 147 13.17 -3.24 6.55
N HIS A 148 14.18 -4.10 6.46
CA HIS A 148 14.76 -4.77 7.63
C HIS A 148 15.19 -3.78 8.74
N HIS A 149 15.74 -2.62 8.37
CA HIS A 149 16.17 -1.58 9.32
C HIS A 149 15.01 -0.80 9.97
N ARG A 150 13.79 -0.93 9.45
CA ARG A 150 12.58 -0.23 9.91
C ARG A 150 11.47 -1.21 10.28
N SER A 151 11.83 -2.39 10.79
CA SER A 151 10.87 -3.41 11.24
C SER A 151 9.90 -2.90 12.32
N HIS A 152 10.34 -1.96 13.15
CA HIS A 152 9.54 -1.29 14.18
C HIS A 152 8.58 -0.21 13.64
N ALA A 153 8.66 0.13 12.35
CA ALA A 153 7.75 1.11 11.77
C ALA A 153 6.30 0.62 11.84
N ALA A 154 5.38 1.53 12.06
CA ALA A 154 3.97 1.24 12.22
C ALA A 154 3.13 2.06 11.23
N VAL A 155 1.93 1.56 10.97
CA VAL A 155 0.93 2.26 10.17
C VAL A 155 0.28 3.29 11.07
N LEU A 156 0.33 4.55 10.65
CA LEU A 156 -0.35 5.65 11.33
C LEU A 156 -1.79 5.79 10.83
N LEU A 157 -1.96 5.76 9.51
CA LEU A 157 -3.24 6.03 8.85
C LEU A 157 -3.30 5.31 7.51
N VAL A 158 -4.48 4.81 7.18
CA VAL A 158 -4.81 4.36 5.82
C VAL A 158 -5.94 5.25 5.32
N LYS A 159 -5.80 5.73 4.08
CA LYS A 159 -6.87 6.42 3.36
C LYS A 159 -7.12 5.68 2.06
N ALA A 160 -8.37 5.38 1.77
CA ALA A 160 -8.79 4.82 0.51
C ALA A 160 -10.04 5.57 0.07
N HIS A 161 -10.05 6.06 -1.17
CA HIS A 161 -11.21 6.74 -1.72
C HIS A 161 -11.34 6.47 -3.20
N ARG A 162 -12.58 6.48 -3.67
CA ARG A 162 -12.92 6.46 -5.09
C ARG A 162 -13.71 7.74 -5.35
N ASN A 163 -13.17 8.64 -6.18
CA ASN A 163 -13.72 9.98 -6.36
C ASN A 163 -13.83 10.71 -5.00
N THR A 164 -15.06 11.01 -4.52
CA THR A 164 -15.34 11.64 -3.24
C THR A 164 -15.71 10.66 -2.14
N ASP A 165 -15.90 9.38 -2.48
CA ASP A 165 -16.42 8.38 -1.57
C ASP A 165 -15.27 7.68 -0.85
N GLU A 166 -15.33 7.68 0.49
CA GLU A 166 -14.35 7.01 1.34
C GLU A 166 -14.62 5.50 1.38
N ILE A 167 -13.57 4.71 1.25
CA ILE A 167 -13.62 3.24 1.27
C ILE A 167 -13.22 2.77 2.66
N SER A 168 -14.09 1.94 3.25
CA SER A 168 -13.84 1.36 4.57
C SER A 168 -12.72 0.32 4.51
N CYS A 169 -11.75 0.45 5.40
CA CYS A 169 -10.56 -0.40 5.45
C CYS A 169 -10.25 -0.83 6.90
N VAL A 170 -9.83 -2.07 7.07
CA VAL A 170 -9.46 -2.69 8.36
C VAL A 170 -8.03 -3.18 8.26
N LEU A 171 -7.17 -2.68 9.15
CA LEU A 171 -5.76 -3.03 9.19
C LEU A 171 -5.57 -4.48 9.66
N ASP A 172 -4.65 -5.21 9.03
CA ASP A 172 -4.26 -6.53 9.48
C ASP A 172 -3.57 -6.45 10.85
N ALA A 173 -3.71 -7.49 11.67
CA ALA A 173 -3.23 -7.51 13.05
C ALA A 173 -1.70 -7.27 13.18
N ASP A 174 -0.92 -7.62 12.15
CA ASP A 174 0.53 -7.43 12.10
C ASP A 174 0.96 -6.11 11.45
N GLY A 175 0.01 -5.33 10.92
CA GLY A 175 0.24 -4.08 10.20
C GLY A 175 1.03 -4.27 8.89
N SER A 176 0.99 -5.45 8.28
CA SER A 176 1.62 -5.74 6.97
C SER A 176 0.69 -5.51 5.79
N GLY A 177 -0.61 -5.37 6.05
CA GLY A 177 -1.61 -5.12 5.04
C GLY A 177 -2.92 -4.58 5.61
N VAL A 178 -3.90 -4.44 4.73
CA VAL A 178 -5.21 -3.89 5.02
C VAL A 178 -6.26 -4.50 4.10
N GLN A 179 -7.38 -4.90 4.70
CA GLN A 179 -8.56 -5.36 3.99
C GLN A 179 -9.53 -4.19 3.78
N CYS A 180 -9.90 -3.90 2.55
CA CYS A 180 -10.82 -2.83 2.21
C CYS A 180 -12.07 -3.37 1.51
N GLN A 181 -13.20 -2.69 1.74
CA GLN A 181 -14.48 -3.01 1.13
C GLN A 181 -15.04 -1.76 0.46
N ASP A 182 -14.99 -1.74 -0.85
CA ASP A 182 -15.65 -0.73 -1.68
C ASP A 182 -17.11 -1.14 -1.96
N VAL A 183 -18.00 -0.18 -2.07
CA VAL A 183 -19.40 -0.41 -2.45
C VAL A 183 -19.49 -0.25 -3.96
N ASP A 184 -19.27 -1.33 -4.70
CA ASP A 184 -19.34 -1.28 -6.16
C ASP A 184 -20.29 -2.33 -6.75
N CYS A 185 -20.91 -1.94 -7.86
CA CYS A 185 -21.73 -2.82 -8.69
C CYS A 185 -20.79 -3.60 -9.62
N PRO A 186 -20.67 -4.93 -9.51
CA PRO A 186 -19.71 -5.72 -10.30
C PRO A 186 -19.85 -5.58 -11.83
N TYR A 187 -21.03 -5.14 -12.31
CA TYR A 187 -21.35 -5.01 -13.73
C TYR A 187 -21.09 -3.60 -14.29
N LYS A 188 -20.78 -2.64 -13.42
CA LYS A 188 -20.61 -1.24 -13.81
C LYS A 188 -19.17 -1.03 -14.28
N GLU A 189 -19.01 -0.32 -15.39
CA GLU A 189 -17.69 0.11 -15.82
C GLU A 189 -17.11 1.14 -14.84
N GLU A 190 -15.89 0.88 -14.39
CA GLU A 190 -15.19 1.78 -13.47
C GLU A 190 -14.69 3.02 -14.22
N THR A 191 -15.21 4.19 -13.82
CA THR A 191 -14.85 5.49 -14.39
C THR A 191 -13.74 6.20 -13.61
N HIS A 192 -13.54 5.83 -12.34
CA HIS A 192 -12.56 6.45 -11.45
C HIS A 192 -11.69 5.37 -10.82
N GLN A 193 -10.41 5.67 -10.65
CA GLN A 193 -9.49 4.81 -9.91
C GLN A 193 -9.75 4.91 -8.42
N ILE A 194 -9.50 3.81 -7.72
CA ILE A 194 -9.30 3.81 -6.28
C ILE A 194 -7.93 4.44 -6.04
N GLN A 195 -7.89 5.48 -5.21
CA GLN A 195 -6.66 6.04 -4.69
C GLN A 195 -6.46 5.55 -3.26
N PHE A 196 -5.40 4.77 -3.06
CA PHE A 196 -5.05 4.18 -1.79
C PHE A 196 -3.75 4.81 -1.29
N THR A 197 -3.75 5.31 -0.06
CA THR A 197 -2.57 5.88 0.60
C THR A 197 -2.38 5.25 1.98
N VAL A 198 -1.18 4.72 2.25
CA VAL A 198 -0.76 4.30 3.59
C VAL A 198 0.30 5.26 4.13
N TYR A 199 0.05 5.79 5.32
CA TYR A 199 0.95 6.64 6.08
C TYR A 199 1.72 5.78 7.07
N MET A 200 3.00 5.61 6.81
CA MET A 200 3.91 4.83 7.64
C MET A 200 4.75 5.77 8.49
N HIS A 201 4.88 5.48 9.79
CA HIS A 201 5.77 6.23 10.65
C HIS A 201 6.84 5.34 11.30
N SER A 202 8.03 5.91 11.46
CA SER A 202 9.15 5.31 12.17
C SER A 202 9.78 6.37 13.06
N TYR A 203 9.56 6.23 14.36
CA TYR A 203 9.71 7.32 15.32
C TYR A 203 8.88 8.53 14.87
N SER A 204 9.52 9.68 14.69
CA SER A 204 8.97 10.94 14.21
C SER A 204 8.91 11.04 12.68
N ARG A 205 9.59 10.17 11.93
CA ARG A 205 9.59 10.24 10.46
C ARG A 205 8.29 9.67 9.92
N LEU A 206 7.63 10.41 9.05
CA LEU A 206 6.44 10.01 8.32
C LEU A 206 6.75 9.88 6.83
N GLU A 207 6.26 8.81 6.21
CA GLU A 207 6.28 8.60 4.77
C GLU A 207 4.88 8.22 4.29
N ALA A 208 4.48 8.79 3.16
CA ALA A 208 3.19 8.52 2.55
C ALA A 208 3.39 7.73 1.25
N TYR A 209 2.78 6.56 1.18
CA TYR A 209 2.87 5.69 0.01
C TYR A 209 1.51 5.64 -0.66
N THR A 210 1.45 6.02 -1.93
CA THR A 210 0.18 6.07 -2.69
C THR A 210 0.21 5.11 -3.86
N LYS A 211 -0.92 4.44 -4.11
CA LYS A 211 -1.17 3.62 -5.29
C LYS A 211 -2.56 3.95 -5.84
N SER A 212 -2.64 4.17 -7.15
CA SER A 212 -3.90 4.32 -7.86
C SER A 212 -4.11 3.11 -8.76
N PHE A 213 -5.32 2.55 -8.76
CA PHE A 213 -5.67 1.39 -9.57
C PHE A 213 -7.18 1.31 -9.80
N TYR A 214 -7.58 0.62 -10.86
CA TYR A 214 -8.96 0.12 -10.99
C TYR A 214 -9.07 -1.28 -10.38
N LEU A 215 -10.25 -1.67 -9.92
CA LEU A 215 -10.48 -3.03 -9.40
C LEU A 215 -10.14 -4.07 -10.48
N ARG A 216 -10.55 -3.83 -11.73
CA ARG A 216 -10.23 -4.70 -12.90
C ARG A 216 -8.75 -4.96 -13.15
N GLU A 217 -7.85 -4.11 -12.64
CA GLU A 217 -6.41 -4.27 -12.79
C GLU A 217 -5.80 -5.20 -11.74
N ILE A 218 -6.50 -5.40 -10.62
CA ILE A 218 -6.01 -6.17 -9.47
C ILE A 218 -6.82 -7.45 -9.19
N VAL A 219 -7.92 -7.66 -9.92
CA VAL A 219 -8.73 -8.89 -9.82
C VAL A 219 -7.93 -10.08 -10.31
N ARG A 220 -7.74 -11.03 -9.40
CA ARG A 220 -6.98 -12.26 -9.58
C ARG A 220 -7.89 -13.43 -9.17
N PRO A 221 -8.32 -14.29 -10.12
CA PRO A 221 -9.06 -15.49 -9.76
C PRO A 221 -8.26 -16.38 -8.80
N GLU A 222 -8.97 -17.13 -7.96
CA GLU A 222 -8.36 -18.18 -7.15
C GLU A 222 -7.93 -19.39 -8.00
N ASN A 223 -7.31 -20.37 -7.34
CA ASN A 223 -6.96 -21.65 -7.97
C ASN A 223 -8.20 -22.40 -8.45
N LEU A 224 -8.03 -23.22 -9.49
CA LEU A 224 -9.11 -23.92 -10.15
C LEU A 224 -9.43 -25.22 -9.41
N PRO A 225 -10.65 -25.35 -8.84
CA PRO A 225 -11.04 -26.55 -8.12
C PRO A 225 -11.32 -27.72 -9.08
N ASN A 226 -11.42 -28.92 -8.49
CA ASN A 226 -11.84 -30.15 -9.17
C ASN A 226 -11.01 -30.50 -10.42
N LEU A 227 -9.71 -30.17 -10.43
CA LEU A 227 -8.81 -30.56 -11.50
C LEU A 227 -8.62 -32.09 -11.52
N HIS A 228 -9.09 -32.73 -12.58
CA HIS A 228 -8.99 -34.17 -12.76
C HIS A 228 -8.79 -34.55 -14.24
N ILE A 229 -8.44 -35.81 -14.48
CA ILE A 229 -8.20 -36.38 -15.80
C ILE A 229 -9.19 -37.52 -16.06
N SER A 230 -9.86 -37.49 -17.21
CA SER A 230 -10.70 -38.58 -17.68
C SER A 230 -9.95 -39.46 -18.69
N CYS A 231 -10.60 -40.57 -19.08
CA CYS A 231 -10.10 -41.43 -20.14
C CYS A 231 -9.87 -40.65 -21.43
N GLY A 232 -8.74 -40.92 -22.10
CA GLY A 232 -8.30 -40.15 -23.27
C GLY A 232 -7.41 -38.93 -22.97
N GLN A 233 -6.87 -38.80 -21.75
CA GLN A 233 -6.01 -37.67 -21.36
C GLN A 233 -6.68 -36.29 -21.47
N VAL A 234 -8.00 -36.26 -21.24
CA VAL A 234 -8.78 -35.03 -21.17
C VAL A 234 -8.80 -34.55 -19.73
N PHE A 235 -8.18 -33.41 -19.48
CA PHE A 235 -8.24 -32.72 -18.20
C PHE A 235 -9.50 -31.88 -18.13
N SER A 236 -10.11 -31.81 -16.96
CA SER A 236 -11.19 -30.86 -16.70
C SER A 236 -11.10 -30.28 -15.30
N TRP A 237 -11.62 -29.08 -15.13
CA TRP A 237 -11.59 -28.29 -13.90
C TRP A 237 -12.85 -27.44 -13.80
N ASP A 238 -13.08 -26.83 -12.64
CA ASP A 238 -14.18 -25.89 -12.44
C ASP A 238 -13.68 -24.45 -12.33
N TYR A 239 -14.60 -23.50 -12.51
CA TYR A 239 -14.36 -22.12 -12.10
C TYR A 239 -14.27 -22.05 -10.56
N PRO A 240 -13.47 -21.14 -9.99
CA PRO A 240 -13.45 -20.92 -8.54
C PRO A 240 -14.83 -20.48 -8.03
N ASP A 241 -15.23 -20.96 -6.86
CA ASP A 241 -16.52 -20.59 -6.24
C ASP A 241 -16.61 -19.12 -5.87
N THR A 242 -15.45 -18.51 -5.60
CA THR A 242 -15.27 -17.09 -5.28
C THR A 242 -15.40 -16.18 -6.50
N TRP A 243 -15.35 -16.73 -7.72
CA TRP A 243 -15.45 -15.94 -8.95
C TRP A 243 -16.88 -15.44 -9.22
N GLU A 244 -16.98 -14.28 -9.87
CA GLU A 244 -18.26 -13.64 -10.12
C GLU A 244 -19.18 -14.43 -11.06
N LYS A 245 -20.49 -14.26 -10.83
CA LYS A 245 -21.57 -14.88 -11.61
C LYS A 245 -22.45 -13.79 -12.22
N PRO A 246 -23.01 -14.01 -13.42
CA PRO A 246 -22.94 -15.22 -14.24
C PRO A 246 -21.62 -15.33 -15.02
N ARG A 247 -21.15 -16.57 -15.23
CA ARG A 247 -19.90 -16.88 -15.94
C ARG A 247 -19.94 -16.47 -17.42
N THR A 248 -21.13 -16.30 -17.98
CA THR A 248 -21.33 -15.75 -19.34
C THR A 248 -20.94 -14.28 -19.44
N TYR A 249 -20.98 -13.55 -18.33
CA TYR A 249 -20.54 -12.15 -18.24
C TYR A 249 -19.12 -12.07 -17.70
N PHE A 250 -18.86 -12.66 -16.53
CA PHE A 250 -17.53 -12.75 -15.92
C PHE A 250 -16.79 -13.97 -16.46
N SER A 251 -16.47 -13.95 -17.75
CA SER A 251 -15.81 -15.08 -18.43
C SER A 251 -14.33 -15.13 -18.08
N LEU A 252 -13.85 -16.34 -17.75
CA LEU A 252 -12.42 -16.63 -17.62
C LEU A 252 -11.92 -17.28 -18.90
N HIS A 253 -10.66 -16.99 -19.23
CA HIS A 253 -9.86 -17.87 -20.09
C HIS A 253 -8.77 -18.58 -19.28
N PHE A 254 -8.28 -19.67 -19.81
CA PHE A 254 -7.37 -20.57 -19.13
C PHE A 254 -6.10 -20.72 -19.92
N GLN A 255 -4.96 -20.58 -19.23
CA GLN A 255 -3.68 -20.96 -19.79
C GLN A 255 -3.32 -22.36 -19.30
N VAL A 256 -3.10 -23.27 -20.24
CA VAL A 256 -2.64 -24.63 -19.97
C VAL A 256 -1.21 -24.79 -20.44
N LYS A 257 -0.42 -25.57 -19.70
CA LYS A 257 0.87 -26.07 -20.17
C LYS A 257 1.20 -27.41 -19.54
N VAL A 258 2.14 -28.13 -20.14
CA VAL A 258 2.61 -29.41 -19.60
C VAL A 258 4.11 -29.33 -19.38
N VAL A 259 4.57 -29.80 -18.23
CA VAL A 259 5.98 -29.82 -17.84
C VAL A 259 6.42 -31.25 -17.52
N GLN A 260 7.73 -31.46 -17.47
CA GLN A 260 8.29 -32.76 -17.12
C GLN A 260 7.92 -33.17 -15.69
N ASN A 261 7.82 -34.49 -15.46
CA ASN A 261 7.55 -35.02 -14.12
C ASN A 261 8.61 -34.56 -13.10
N GLY A 262 8.16 -34.14 -11.91
CA GLY A 262 9.04 -33.61 -10.86
C GLY A 262 9.47 -32.14 -11.06
N GLN A 263 8.95 -31.45 -12.09
CA GLN A 263 9.13 -30.01 -12.25
C GLN A 263 7.92 -29.24 -11.74
N SER A 264 8.15 -28.02 -11.23
CA SER A 264 7.08 -27.07 -10.88
C SER A 264 6.49 -26.41 -12.12
N CYS A 265 5.21 -26.03 -12.08
CA CYS A 265 4.56 -25.21 -13.09
C CYS A 265 5.20 -23.82 -13.32
N HIS A 266 6.19 -23.40 -12.53
CA HIS A 266 6.97 -22.18 -12.79
C HIS A 266 8.17 -22.41 -13.75
N THR A 267 8.47 -23.65 -14.13
CA THR A 267 9.60 -23.95 -15.02
C THR A 267 9.35 -23.52 -16.47
N GLU A 268 10.44 -23.23 -17.17
CA GLU A 268 10.49 -23.04 -18.62
C GLU A 268 10.71 -24.36 -19.38
N LYS A 269 11.04 -25.46 -18.68
CA LYS A 269 11.20 -26.80 -19.27
C LYS A 269 9.85 -27.44 -19.58
N ILE A 270 9.25 -26.97 -20.66
CA ILE A 270 7.92 -27.37 -21.14
C ILE A 270 7.97 -28.57 -22.08
N LEU A 271 6.97 -29.44 -21.97
CA LEU A 271 6.68 -30.54 -22.91
C LEU A 271 5.60 -30.14 -23.92
N LEU A 272 4.75 -29.19 -23.54
CA LEU A 272 3.72 -28.59 -24.38
C LEU A 272 3.76 -27.08 -24.16
N GLU A 273 3.83 -26.33 -25.27
CA GLU A 273 3.77 -24.88 -25.26
C GLU A 273 2.49 -24.37 -24.59
N PRO A 274 2.55 -23.23 -23.87
CA PRO A 274 1.36 -22.65 -23.25
C PRO A 274 0.27 -22.36 -24.28
N LYS A 275 -0.93 -22.86 -24.02
CA LYS A 275 -2.12 -22.63 -24.86
C LYS A 275 -3.20 -21.92 -24.06
N ILE A 276 -3.95 -21.05 -24.73
CA ILE A 276 -5.12 -20.39 -24.16
C ILE A 276 -6.38 -21.13 -24.64
N THR A 277 -7.31 -21.40 -23.72
CA THR A 277 -8.63 -21.97 -24.01
C THR A 277 -9.69 -21.29 -23.16
N GLU A 278 -10.93 -21.22 -23.66
CA GLU A 278 -12.09 -20.75 -22.90
C GLU A 278 -12.89 -21.91 -22.29
N GLU A 279 -12.61 -23.14 -22.75
CA GLU A 279 -13.25 -24.34 -22.22
C GLU A 279 -12.61 -24.75 -20.90
N THR A 280 -13.41 -25.33 -20.01
CA THR A 280 -12.95 -25.92 -18.75
C THR A 280 -12.43 -27.34 -18.91
N LYS A 281 -12.04 -27.70 -20.13
CA LYS A 281 -11.45 -28.99 -20.48
C LYS A 281 -10.34 -28.82 -21.51
N PHE A 282 -9.37 -29.71 -21.47
CA PHE A 282 -8.26 -29.71 -22.41
C PHE A 282 -7.70 -31.12 -22.62
N GLU A 283 -7.63 -31.55 -23.89
CA GLU A 283 -7.03 -32.81 -24.27
C GLU A 283 -5.51 -32.65 -24.44
N VAL A 284 -4.75 -33.45 -23.71
CA VAL A 284 -3.29 -33.50 -23.84
C VAL A 284 -2.92 -34.66 -24.76
N ASN A 285 -2.24 -34.35 -25.87
CA ASN A 285 -1.72 -35.37 -26.77
C ASN A 285 -0.18 -35.34 -26.77
N ILE A 286 0.43 -36.06 -25.82
CA ILE A 286 1.90 -36.17 -25.71
C ILE A 286 2.33 -37.63 -25.54
N LYS A 287 3.52 -37.96 -26.06
CA LYS A 287 4.08 -39.31 -25.98
C LYS A 287 4.54 -39.71 -24.58
N SER A 288 4.86 -38.73 -23.72
CA SER A 288 5.36 -39.03 -22.37
C SER A 288 4.26 -39.61 -21.49
N LYS A 289 4.58 -40.70 -20.79
CA LYS A 289 3.65 -41.33 -19.83
C LYS A 289 3.73 -40.74 -18.41
N LYS A 290 4.64 -39.77 -18.19
CA LYS A 290 4.83 -39.08 -16.91
C LYS A 290 5.05 -37.60 -17.15
N TYR A 291 4.21 -36.77 -16.56
CA TYR A 291 4.25 -35.31 -16.73
C TYR A 291 3.40 -34.63 -15.66
N VAL A 292 3.53 -33.31 -15.56
CA VAL A 292 2.65 -32.47 -14.73
C VAL A 292 1.86 -31.56 -15.65
N PHE A 293 0.53 -31.65 -15.55
CA PHE A 293 -0.39 -30.72 -16.20
C PHE A 293 -0.59 -29.49 -15.32
N CYS A 294 -0.50 -28.32 -15.92
CA CYS A 294 -0.60 -27.04 -15.23
C CYS A 294 -1.69 -26.21 -15.90
N VAL A 295 -2.60 -25.64 -15.10
CA VAL A 295 -3.63 -24.72 -15.58
C VAL A 295 -3.81 -23.54 -14.63
N ARG A 296 -4.08 -22.36 -15.17
CA ARG A 296 -4.40 -21.15 -14.42
C ARG A 296 -5.41 -20.31 -15.19
N ALA A 297 -6.11 -19.41 -14.50
CA ALA A 297 -7.14 -18.57 -15.08
C ALA A 297 -6.81 -17.07 -15.01
N GLN A 298 -7.42 -16.32 -15.90
CA GLN A 298 -7.42 -14.86 -15.92
C GLN A 298 -8.77 -14.42 -16.47
N ASP A 299 -9.23 -13.23 -16.07
CA ASP A 299 -10.35 -12.60 -16.72
C ASP A 299 -10.10 -12.48 -18.24
N LYS A 300 -11.10 -12.82 -19.04
CA LYS A 300 -11.00 -12.81 -20.50
C LYS A 300 -10.93 -11.39 -21.08
N PHE A 301 -11.63 -10.45 -20.46
CA PHE A 301 -11.87 -9.11 -20.99
C PHE A 301 -10.94 -8.06 -20.38
N THR A 302 -10.35 -8.37 -19.23
CA THR A 302 -9.39 -7.48 -18.57
C THR A 302 -7.98 -8.04 -18.65
N GLN A 303 -6.98 -7.16 -18.60
CA GLN A 303 -5.58 -7.57 -18.54
C GLN A 303 -5.12 -7.76 -17.08
N GLY A 304 -6.03 -8.20 -16.20
CA GLY A 304 -5.76 -8.43 -14.78
C GLY A 304 -4.75 -9.57 -14.55
N PRO A 305 -4.28 -9.80 -13.32
CA PRO A 305 -3.32 -10.85 -13.02
C PRO A 305 -3.86 -12.28 -13.24
N TRP A 306 -2.97 -13.18 -13.66
CA TRP A 306 -3.24 -14.62 -13.68
C TRP A 306 -3.36 -15.19 -12.27
N SER A 307 -4.29 -16.14 -12.08
CA SER A 307 -4.37 -16.98 -10.88
C SER A 307 -3.05 -17.73 -10.65
N PRO A 308 -2.79 -18.23 -9.43
CA PRO A 308 -1.75 -19.23 -9.24
C PRO A 308 -2.04 -20.50 -10.05
N TRP A 309 -0.99 -21.29 -10.28
CA TRP A 309 -1.11 -22.55 -11.03
C TRP A 309 -1.83 -23.61 -10.20
N SER A 310 -2.79 -24.27 -10.81
CA SER A 310 -3.34 -25.55 -10.37
C SER A 310 -2.65 -26.66 -11.15
N GLU A 311 -2.25 -27.75 -10.47
CA GLU A 311 -1.39 -28.77 -11.05
C GLU A 311 -1.91 -30.19 -10.80
N TYR A 312 -1.66 -31.08 -11.76
CA TYR A 312 -1.99 -32.50 -11.67
C TYR A 312 -0.84 -33.36 -12.19
N THR A 313 -0.35 -34.28 -11.36
CA THR A 313 0.74 -35.18 -11.73
C THR A 313 0.21 -36.46 -12.36
N VAL A 314 0.55 -36.69 -13.63
CA VAL A 314 0.24 -37.93 -14.34
C VAL A 314 1.36 -38.94 -14.16
N ASN A 315 0.99 -40.12 -13.66
CA ASN A 315 1.86 -41.28 -13.53
C ASN A 315 1.37 -42.44 -14.41
N LYS A 316 2.27 -43.40 -14.68
CA LYS A 316 2.03 -44.55 -15.60
C LYS A 316 0.72 -45.31 -15.36
N ASN A 317 0.20 -45.34 -14.13
CA ASN A 317 -0.94 -46.17 -13.75
C ASN A 317 -2.31 -45.60 -14.15
N ILE A 318 -2.39 -44.30 -14.48
CA ILE A 318 -3.67 -43.63 -14.82
C ILE A 318 -4.06 -43.84 -16.31
N MET A 319 -3.16 -44.38 -17.13
CA MET A 319 -3.41 -44.57 -18.58
C MET A 319 -4.16 -45.86 -18.94
N ASN A 320 -4.53 -46.69 -17.96
CA ASN A 320 -5.28 -47.92 -18.21
C ASN A 320 -6.77 -47.69 -17.96
N CYS A 321 -7.44 -47.00 -18.89
CA CYS A 321 -8.88 -47.06 -18.94
C CYS A 321 -9.28 -48.38 -19.60
N HIS A 322 -9.96 -49.25 -18.85
CA HIS A 322 -10.58 -50.45 -19.40
C HIS A 322 -11.83 -50.02 -20.19
N SER A 323 -11.88 -50.47 -21.45
CA SER A 323 -12.97 -50.26 -22.40
C SER A 323 -14.28 -50.87 -21.95
#